data_AF-A0A2E7Q1L0-F1
#
_entry.id   AF-A0A2E7Q1L0-F1
#
_cell.length_a   1.000
_cell.length_b   1.000
_cell.length_c   1.000
_cell.angle_alpha   90.00
_cell.angle_beta   90.00
_cell.angle_gamma   90.00
#
_symmetry.space_group_name_H-M   'P 1'
#
loop_
_entity.id
_entity.type
_entity.pdbx_description
1 polymer ?
#
loop_
_entity_poly.entity_id
_entity_poly.type
_entity_poly.pdbx_seq_one_letter_code
_entity_poly.pdbx_strand_id
1 'polypeptide(L)'
;MAEQKIAAVCCGVRVPASPFLNETRIERINAARYEGDEIAGALAVIGPDDRVLEMGAGLGVVGGVIAHNARPAALLSFEANPAMIPHIRALHAANHLGGRIALRNEVVISAPERPETATFFVRNSFLGSSLIDHDHRDTRAVEVPTRGWSDVLTEFRPTVLVMDIEGGELEFLRHADLSGIRAVVIEFHPGIYGRAGTRECKSILRAAGFSKLTGPSTRLVWACTREITAEPAPPGPGRAESRFPPPDPDGGWSGTLERVERARVIPPVASGHVQVAGVLRADRSYCENAGTWRNERTITLRPVMPEGPIARLEGRWLWGGILWTYFAHFVAESTARLWALDAVDAGKIAGIAFMPKRPRLGDTTQPFQRAFLDLMDTRLPIHVCAVPTEIEELIVPGQGFGLGAISRGTQATRATFRARFGRGVTADGPERLYISRSGLGAKRGALIGEAELEAYLIEQGYEIFHPQNHPLEVQVARYKAARQIIGAEGSAMHVLAFAARPHQQIALIVRRRSRATTHIGTHLEHFAGRAPDVIETLVHTWLPKGQQRRRLGVGELDLPALQAQLIAGGFVGAGAPWAVLSAQAVGQKLGGRYDLIA
;
A
#
# COMPACT_ATOMS: atom_id res chain seq x y z
N MET A 1 41.20 -30.70 31.10
CA MET A 1 40.82 -29.79 29.99
C MET A 1 41.16 -28.38 30.43
N ALA A 2 41.98 -27.66 29.68
CA ALA A 2 42.30 -26.27 30.02
C ALA A 2 41.02 -25.43 30.00
N GLU A 3 40.77 -24.67 31.06
CA GLU A 3 39.60 -23.81 31.17
C GLU A 3 39.70 -22.73 30.08
N GLN A 4 38.77 -22.77 29.13
CA GLN A 4 38.79 -21.89 27.97
C GLN A 4 38.46 -20.46 28.44
N LYS A 5 39.39 -19.51 28.26
CA LYS A 5 39.23 -18.12 28.73
C LYS A 5 37.94 -17.51 28.17
N ILE A 6 37.05 -17.05 29.04
CA ILE A 6 35.84 -16.31 28.66
C ILE A 6 36.22 -14.86 28.34
N ALA A 7 35.84 -14.40 27.15
CA ALA A 7 36.16 -13.06 26.66
C ALA A 7 35.01 -12.06 26.89
N ALA A 8 33.76 -12.52 26.86
CA ALA A 8 32.57 -11.70 27.07
C ALA A 8 31.42 -12.50 27.68
N VAL A 9 30.43 -11.80 28.24
CA VAL A 9 29.16 -12.39 28.70
C VAL A 9 28.01 -11.56 28.15
N CYS A 10 27.09 -12.19 27.41
CA CYS A 10 25.90 -11.53 26.86
C CYS A 10 24.65 -12.25 27.36
N CYS A 11 23.76 -11.53 28.06
CA CYS A 11 22.50 -12.08 28.59
C CYS A 11 22.67 -13.44 29.31
N GLY A 12 23.71 -13.56 30.16
CA GLY A 12 24.02 -14.79 30.90
C GLY A 12 24.83 -15.85 30.13
N VAL A 13 25.06 -15.67 28.83
CA VAL A 13 25.83 -16.58 27.98
C VAL A 13 27.31 -16.20 27.98
N ARG A 14 28.17 -17.12 28.39
CA ARG A 14 29.62 -17.00 28.38
C ARG A 14 30.18 -17.20 26.97
N VAL A 15 30.89 -16.23 26.43
CA VAL A 15 31.50 -16.29 25.09
C VAL A 15 33.01 -16.53 25.23
N PRO A 16 33.52 -17.72 24.85
CA PRO A 16 34.95 -18.00 24.89
C PRO A 16 35.76 -17.10 23.93
N ALA A 17 37.02 -16.86 24.25
CA ALA A 17 37.94 -16.16 23.37
C ALA A 17 38.09 -16.90 22.01
N SER A 18 38.11 -16.14 20.91
CA SER A 18 38.35 -16.66 19.57
C SER A 18 39.09 -15.63 18.71
N PRO A 19 39.72 -16.04 17.59
CA PRO A 19 40.33 -15.12 16.63
C PRO A 19 39.34 -14.12 16.02
N PHE A 20 38.03 -14.38 16.14
CA PHE A 20 36.97 -13.52 15.65
C PHE A 20 36.51 -12.47 16.68
N LEU A 21 37.15 -12.37 17.85
CA LEU A 21 36.82 -11.36 18.86
C LEU A 21 37.95 -10.33 18.99
N ASN A 22 37.60 -9.07 18.74
CA ASN A 22 38.44 -7.92 19.08
C ASN A 22 37.81 -7.17 20.27
N GLU A 23 38.54 -6.22 20.85
CA GLU A 23 38.10 -5.45 22.03
C GLU A 23 36.75 -4.77 21.81
N THR A 24 36.56 -4.09 20.68
CA THR A 24 35.28 -3.43 20.35
C THR A 24 34.11 -4.41 20.25
N ARG A 25 34.33 -5.60 19.69
CA ARG A 25 33.29 -6.63 19.58
C ARG A 25 32.97 -7.21 20.95
N ILE A 26 33.97 -7.45 21.78
CA ILE A 26 33.81 -7.88 23.18
C ILE A 26 32.96 -6.86 23.96
N GLU A 27 33.25 -5.56 23.85
CA GLU A 27 32.48 -4.50 24.48
C GLU A 27 31.01 -4.51 24.03
N ARG A 28 30.77 -4.65 22.71
CA ARG A 28 29.40 -4.73 22.18
C ARG A 28 28.64 -5.97 22.65
N ILE A 29 29.31 -7.12 22.74
CA ILE A 29 28.72 -8.36 23.27
C ILE A 29 28.37 -8.18 24.75
N ASN A 30 29.28 -7.65 25.56
CA ASN A 30 29.03 -7.38 26.99
C ASN A 30 27.86 -6.39 27.20
N ALA A 31 27.69 -5.42 26.30
CA ALA A 31 26.60 -4.47 26.35
C ALA A 31 25.28 -4.98 25.71
N ALA A 32 25.21 -6.23 25.25
CA ALA A 32 24.09 -6.79 24.49
C ALA A 32 23.70 -5.95 23.25
N ARG A 33 24.70 -5.33 22.61
CA ARG A 33 24.58 -4.52 21.37
C ARG A 33 25.12 -5.22 20.13
N TYR A 34 25.76 -6.37 20.29
CA TYR A 34 26.07 -7.28 19.19
C TYR A 34 24.79 -8.06 18.86
N GLU A 35 24.27 -7.92 17.64
CA GLU A 35 22.99 -8.54 17.21
C GLU A 35 21.84 -8.28 18.21
N GLY A 36 21.82 -7.08 18.80
CA GLY A 36 20.93 -6.75 19.92
C GLY A 36 19.46 -6.67 19.51
N ASP A 37 19.18 -6.27 18.27
CA ASP A 37 17.81 -6.21 17.72
C ASP A 37 17.26 -7.62 17.48
N GLU A 38 18.10 -8.55 17.00
CA GLU A 38 17.80 -9.97 16.79
C GLU A 38 17.52 -10.65 18.12
N ILE A 39 18.40 -10.44 19.12
CA ILE A 39 18.22 -10.97 20.48
C ILE A 39 16.91 -10.47 21.08
N ALA A 40 16.64 -9.16 21.02
CA ALA A 40 15.41 -8.59 21.55
C ALA A 40 14.16 -9.14 20.82
N GLY A 41 14.24 -9.28 19.50
CA GLY A 41 13.19 -9.89 18.68
C GLY A 41 12.90 -11.33 19.06
N ALA A 42 13.95 -12.14 19.19
CA ALA A 42 13.86 -13.56 19.51
C ALA A 42 13.29 -13.81 20.91
N LEU A 43 13.80 -13.09 21.92
CA LEU A 43 13.30 -13.22 23.30
C LEU A 43 11.85 -12.73 23.47
N ALA A 44 11.35 -11.90 22.55
CA ALA A 44 9.96 -11.46 22.57
C ALA A 44 8.97 -12.48 22.01
N VAL A 45 9.42 -13.45 21.18
CA VAL A 45 8.51 -14.34 20.43
C VAL A 45 8.72 -15.83 20.67
N ILE A 46 9.88 -16.22 21.20
CA ILE A 46 10.25 -17.62 21.46
C ILE A 46 9.88 -18.00 22.89
N GLY A 47 9.25 -19.16 23.04
CA GLY A 47 8.90 -19.79 24.29
C GLY A 47 9.37 -21.25 24.38
N PRO A 48 9.07 -21.94 25.49
CA PRO A 48 9.61 -23.26 25.80
C PRO A 48 9.10 -24.38 24.87
N ASP A 49 7.95 -24.20 24.22
CA ASP A 49 7.37 -25.21 23.33
C ASP A 49 7.93 -25.15 21.90
N ASP A 50 8.78 -24.17 21.60
CA ASP A 50 9.24 -23.95 20.23
C ASP A 50 10.34 -24.88 19.76
N ARG A 51 10.31 -25.11 18.45
CA ARG A 51 11.39 -25.71 17.69
C ARG A 51 11.98 -24.61 16.82
N VAL A 52 13.09 -24.05 17.28
CA VAL A 52 13.70 -22.86 16.68
C VAL A 52 14.72 -23.28 15.64
N LEU A 53 14.57 -22.78 14.42
CA LEU A 53 15.58 -22.88 13.38
C LEU A 53 16.34 -21.55 13.31
N GLU A 54 17.66 -21.60 13.44
CA GLU A 54 18.54 -20.45 13.23
C GLU A 54 19.36 -20.65 11.95
N MET A 55 19.33 -19.65 11.08
CA MET A 55 20.13 -19.60 9.85
C MET A 55 21.08 -18.42 9.92
N GLY A 56 22.38 -18.71 9.90
CA GLY A 56 23.46 -17.75 10.14
C GLY A 56 23.75 -17.63 11.63
N ALA A 57 24.44 -18.64 12.19
CA ALA A 57 24.73 -18.65 13.62
C ALA A 57 25.82 -17.63 14.01
N GLY A 58 26.69 -17.26 13.07
CA GLY A 58 27.77 -16.31 13.30
C GLY A 58 28.66 -16.74 14.46
N LEU A 59 28.85 -15.86 15.45
CA LEU A 59 29.61 -16.18 16.66
C LEU A 59 28.90 -17.14 17.63
N GLY A 60 27.65 -17.53 17.34
CA GLY A 60 26.81 -18.37 18.17
C GLY A 60 26.14 -17.63 19.32
N VAL A 61 26.20 -16.29 19.34
CA VAL A 61 25.70 -15.47 20.45
C VAL A 61 24.18 -15.45 20.49
N VAL A 62 23.50 -15.17 19.37
CA VAL A 62 22.03 -15.14 19.29
C VAL A 62 21.43 -16.50 19.68
N GLY A 63 21.81 -17.58 18.99
CA GLY A 63 21.36 -18.94 19.30
C GLY A 63 21.68 -19.38 20.73
N GLY A 64 22.87 -19.02 21.23
CA GLY A 64 23.24 -19.24 22.63
C GLY A 64 22.32 -18.53 23.63
N VAL A 65 21.99 -17.26 23.37
CA VAL A 65 21.09 -16.45 24.21
C VAL A 65 19.67 -16.98 24.16
N ILE A 66 19.16 -17.37 22.99
CA ILE A 66 17.85 -18.01 22.84
C ILE A 66 17.81 -19.32 23.64
N ALA A 67 18.79 -20.19 23.46
CA ALA A 67 18.84 -21.49 24.14
C ALA A 67 18.94 -21.34 25.66
N HIS A 68 19.70 -20.36 26.16
CA HIS A 68 19.86 -20.12 27.60
C HIS A 68 18.61 -19.50 28.24
N ASN A 69 18.04 -18.46 27.61
CA ASN A 69 17.01 -17.61 28.22
C ASN A 69 15.58 -18.03 27.86
N ALA A 70 15.28 -18.24 26.57
CA ALA A 70 13.94 -18.62 26.12
C ALA A 70 13.66 -20.12 26.30
N ARG A 71 14.72 -20.94 26.37
CA ARG A 71 14.68 -22.38 26.65
C ARG A 71 13.70 -23.17 25.76
N PRO A 72 13.77 -23.00 24.42
CA PRO A 72 12.89 -23.73 23.50
C PRO A 72 13.06 -25.24 23.62
N ALA A 73 12.05 -25.99 23.15
CA ALA A 73 12.04 -27.44 23.14
C ALA A 73 13.20 -28.01 22.32
N ALA A 74 13.56 -27.34 21.22
CA ALA A 74 14.77 -27.62 20.46
C ALA A 74 15.24 -26.39 19.69
N LEU A 75 16.56 -26.27 19.48
CA LEU A 75 17.16 -25.28 18.58
C LEU A 75 18.10 -25.99 17.59
N LEU A 76 17.94 -25.70 16.30
CA LEU A 76 18.83 -26.17 15.23
C LEU A 76 19.42 -24.98 14.49
N SER A 77 20.73 -24.80 14.60
CA SER A 77 21.49 -23.70 13.99
C SER A 77 22.28 -24.17 12.77
N PHE A 78 22.29 -23.34 11.74
CA PHE A 78 23.08 -23.49 10.54
C PHE A 78 24.12 -22.37 10.42
N GLU A 79 25.37 -22.74 10.18
CA GLU A 79 26.46 -21.81 9.89
C GLU A 79 27.20 -22.26 8.64
N ALA A 80 27.36 -21.35 7.67
CA ALA A 80 28.03 -21.66 6.42
C ALA A 80 29.56 -21.69 6.58
N ASN A 81 30.13 -20.81 7.40
CA ASN A 81 31.57 -20.68 7.57
C ASN A 81 32.15 -21.82 8.44
N PRO A 82 32.91 -22.78 7.86
CA PRO A 82 33.48 -23.90 8.61
C PRO A 82 34.47 -23.45 9.70
N ALA A 83 35.12 -22.29 9.53
CA ALA A 83 36.06 -21.76 10.50
C ALA A 83 35.40 -21.30 11.81
N MET A 84 34.10 -21.02 11.80
CA MET A 84 33.35 -20.61 12.99
C MET A 84 32.86 -21.79 13.83
N ILE A 85 32.67 -22.96 13.21
CA ILE A 85 32.07 -24.14 13.83
C ILE A 85 32.76 -24.55 15.14
N PRO A 86 34.11 -24.59 15.25
CA PRO A 86 34.77 -24.92 16.51
C PRO A 86 34.46 -23.91 17.63
N HIS A 87 34.30 -22.63 17.30
CA HIS A 87 34.07 -21.56 18.28
C HIS A 87 32.62 -21.52 18.75
N ILE A 88 31.66 -21.73 17.85
CA ILE A 88 30.24 -21.89 18.22
C ILE A 88 30.08 -23.12 19.13
N ARG A 89 30.72 -24.25 18.79
CA ARG A 89 30.72 -25.45 19.64
C ARG A 89 31.34 -25.18 21.01
N ALA A 90 32.44 -24.42 21.08
CA ALA A 90 33.05 -24.01 22.34
C ALA A 90 32.09 -23.14 23.19
N LEU A 91 31.37 -22.21 22.57
CA LEU A 91 30.33 -21.41 23.23
C LEU A 91 29.21 -22.32 23.77
N HIS A 92 28.70 -23.25 22.96
CA HIS A 92 27.65 -24.18 23.41
C HIS A 92 28.12 -25.05 24.58
N ALA A 93 29.35 -25.56 24.53
CA ALA A 93 29.95 -26.36 25.61
C ALA A 93 30.15 -25.55 26.89
N ALA A 94 30.69 -24.33 26.77
CA ALA A 94 30.90 -23.41 27.90
C ALA A 94 29.60 -22.98 28.58
N ASN A 95 28.44 -23.18 27.95
CA ASN A 95 27.14 -22.84 28.53
C ASN A 95 26.25 -24.06 28.77
N HIS A 96 26.79 -25.28 28.62
CA HIS A 96 26.06 -26.55 28.77
C HIS A 96 24.80 -26.64 27.89
N LEU A 97 24.85 -26.08 26.68
CA LEU A 97 23.69 -25.97 25.79
C LEU A 97 23.51 -27.19 24.87
N GLY A 98 24.46 -28.13 24.84
CA GLY A 98 24.48 -29.24 23.86
C GLY A 98 23.25 -30.18 23.89
N GLY A 99 22.47 -30.18 24.97
CA GLY A 99 21.19 -30.91 25.03
C GLY A 99 20.00 -30.17 24.40
N ARG A 100 20.16 -28.90 24.02
CA ARG A 100 19.09 -28.03 23.51
C ARG A 100 19.38 -27.45 22.12
N ILE A 101 20.64 -27.13 21.84
CA ILE A 101 21.06 -26.54 20.55
C ILE A 101 21.96 -27.50 19.77
N ALA A 102 21.61 -27.76 18.52
CA ALA A 102 22.41 -28.50 17.56
C ALA A 102 22.97 -27.55 16.48
N LEU A 103 24.21 -27.77 16.04
CA LEU A 103 24.88 -26.94 15.03
C LEU A 103 25.24 -27.79 13.81
N ARG A 104 24.90 -27.28 12.61
CA ARG A 104 25.24 -27.87 11.31
C ARG A 104 26.09 -26.88 10.49
N ASN A 105 27.12 -27.40 9.82
CA ASN A 105 27.91 -26.62 8.87
C ASN A 105 27.35 -26.83 7.46
N GLU A 106 26.21 -26.23 7.19
CA GLU A 106 25.44 -26.44 5.96
C GLU A 106 24.74 -25.13 5.57
N VAL A 107 24.45 -24.96 4.28
CA VAL A 107 23.63 -23.84 3.75
C VAL A 107 22.22 -24.35 3.47
N VAL A 108 21.20 -23.72 4.05
CA VAL A 108 19.81 -24.10 3.79
C VAL A 108 19.30 -23.44 2.50
N ILE A 109 18.80 -24.25 1.56
CA ILE A 109 18.27 -23.82 0.28
C ILE A 109 16.79 -24.19 0.18
N SER A 110 15.94 -23.21 -0.13
CA SER A 110 14.50 -23.40 -0.35
C SER A 110 14.13 -23.54 -1.83
N ALA A 111 15.02 -23.16 -2.75
CA ALA A 111 14.78 -23.27 -4.18
C ALA A 111 14.56 -24.75 -4.60
N PRO A 112 13.70 -25.01 -5.59
CA PRO A 112 13.43 -26.38 -6.07
C PRO A 112 14.69 -27.09 -6.60
N GLU A 113 15.60 -26.32 -7.21
CA GLU A 113 16.89 -26.82 -7.67
C GLU A 113 17.94 -26.59 -6.59
N ARG A 114 18.36 -27.67 -5.92
CA ARG A 114 19.36 -27.65 -4.85
C ARG A 114 20.65 -28.35 -5.29
N PRO A 115 21.80 -27.64 -5.35
CA PRO A 115 23.09 -28.29 -5.59
C PRO A 115 23.57 -29.04 -4.34
N GLU A 116 24.40 -30.07 -4.47
CA GLU A 116 24.93 -30.82 -3.30
C GLU A 116 25.79 -29.93 -2.38
N THR A 117 26.56 -29.02 -2.98
CA THR A 117 27.35 -28.00 -2.28
C THR A 117 27.03 -26.60 -2.83
N ALA A 118 27.27 -25.58 -2.02
CA ALA A 118 27.21 -24.19 -2.42
C ALA A 118 28.55 -23.51 -2.14
N THR A 119 29.02 -22.70 -3.09
CA THR A 119 30.20 -21.87 -2.91
C THR A 119 29.89 -20.72 -1.96
N PHE A 120 30.59 -20.66 -0.83
CA PHE A 120 30.47 -19.60 0.16
C PHE A 120 31.74 -18.75 0.19
N PHE A 121 31.61 -17.43 0.08
CA PHE A 121 32.75 -16.51 0.06
C PHE A 121 33.06 -15.97 1.46
N VAL A 122 34.16 -16.45 2.05
CA VAL A 122 34.62 -16.04 3.39
C VAL A 122 35.41 -14.71 3.30
N ARG A 123 34.95 -13.68 4.02
CA ARG A 123 35.61 -12.35 4.11
C ARG A 123 36.58 -12.26 5.29
N ASN A 124 37.62 -11.43 5.18
CA ASN A 124 38.60 -11.19 6.26
C ASN A 124 38.04 -10.38 7.46
N SER A 125 37.00 -9.57 7.25
CA SER A 125 36.15 -9.09 8.34
C SER A 125 34.83 -9.85 8.25
N PHE A 126 34.57 -10.71 9.23
CA PHE A 126 33.45 -11.66 9.23
C PHE A 126 32.05 -11.09 8.91
N LEU A 127 31.81 -9.78 9.10
CA LEU A 127 30.58 -9.12 8.62
C LEU A 127 30.52 -9.10 7.08
N GLY A 128 29.45 -9.66 6.53
CA GLY A 128 29.16 -9.63 5.09
C GLY A 128 29.68 -10.83 4.28
N SER A 129 29.98 -11.97 4.89
CA SER A 129 30.17 -13.20 4.10
C SER A 129 28.85 -13.63 3.47
N SER A 130 28.83 -13.73 2.14
CA SER A 130 27.61 -13.80 1.32
C SER A 130 27.78 -14.85 0.21
N LEU A 131 26.67 -15.38 -0.32
CA LEU A 131 26.66 -16.24 -1.52
C LEU A 131 26.93 -15.48 -2.83
N ILE A 132 27.00 -14.15 -2.77
CA ILE A 132 27.20 -13.24 -3.90
C ILE A 132 28.51 -12.45 -3.71
N ASP A 133 29.38 -12.50 -4.71
CA ASP A 133 30.64 -11.75 -4.78
C ASP A 133 30.38 -10.30 -5.26
N HIS A 134 30.62 -9.34 -4.38
CA HIS A 134 30.58 -7.92 -4.70
C HIS A 134 31.86 -7.28 -4.12
N ASP A 135 32.74 -6.87 -5.03
CA ASP A 135 34.00 -6.11 -4.90
C ASP A 135 35.35 -6.87 -4.81
N HIS A 136 36.26 -6.44 -5.68
CA HIS A 136 37.64 -6.88 -5.89
C HIS A 136 38.57 -6.77 -4.66
N ARG A 137 38.41 -7.62 -3.62
CA ARG A 137 39.43 -7.91 -2.60
C ARG A 137 39.34 -9.36 -2.10
N ASP A 138 40.50 -9.96 -1.77
CA ASP A 138 40.70 -11.40 -1.49
C ASP A 138 39.60 -12.07 -0.63
N THR A 139 38.68 -12.76 -1.29
CA THR A 139 37.72 -13.70 -0.69
C THR A 139 38.24 -15.14 -0.82
N ARG A 140 38.11 -15.94 0.24
CA ARG A 140 38.35 -17.40 0.14
C ARG A 140 37.02 -18.10 -0.11
N ALA A 141 36.87 -18.70 -1.29
CA ALA A 141 35.75 -19.59 -1.59
C ALA A 141 35.90 -20.91 -0.83
N VAL A 142 34.83 -21.36 -0.19
CA VAL A 142 34.73 -22.69 0.43
C VAL A 142 33.44 -23.36 -0.03
N GLU A 143 33.53 -24.64 -0.37
CA GLU A 143 32.35 -25.45 -0.69
C GLU A 143 31.71 -25.95 0.59
N VAL A 144 30.43 -25.62 0.78
CA VAL A 144 29.67 -25.98 1.97
C VAL A 144 28.51 -26.89 1.54
N PRO A 145 28.29 -28.03 2.22
CA PRO A 145 27.13 -28.87 1.92
C PRO A 145 25.82 -28.09 2.04
N THR A 146 24.86 -28.37 1.16
CA THR A 146 23.54 -27.75 1.26
C THR A 146 22.53 -28.65 1.95
N ARG A 147 21.52 -28.02 2.55
CA ARG A 147 20.37 -28.68 3.16
C ARG A 147 19.08 -28.19 2.53
N GLY A 148 18.22 -29.10 2.10
CA GLY A 148 16.91 -28.74 1.55
C GLY A 148 15.96 -28.23 2.63
N TRP A 149 15.27 -27.12 2.37
CA TRP A 149 14.26 -26.58 3.29
C TRP A 149 13.13 -27.59 3.57
N SER A 150 12.69 -28.33 2.55
CA SER A 150 11.70 -29.41 2.67
C SER A 150 12.12 -30.50 3.66
N ASP A 151 13.41 -30.86 3.67
CA ASP A 151 13.96 -31.90 4.53
C ASP A 151 13.98 -31.40 5.98
N VAL A 152 14.33 -30.12 6.19
CA VAL A 152 14.27 -29.46 7.50
C VAL A 152 12.84 -29.40 8.02
N LEU A 153 11.88 -29.04 7.17
CA LEU A 153 10.46 -29.03 7.56
C LEU A 153 9.98 -30.42 7.98
N THR A 154 10.40 -31.47 7.27
CA THR A 154 9.98 -32.85 7.54
C THR A 154 10.59 -33.40 8.83
N GLU A 155 11.90 -33.24 9.00
CA GLU A 155 12.67 -33.84 10.10
C GLU A 155 12.64 -32.99 11.36
N PHE A 156 12.88 -31.68 11.23
CA PHE A 156 13.00 -30.79 12.37
C PHE A 156 11.67 -30.11 12.72
N ARG A 157 10.74 -29.93 11.79
CA ARG A 157 9.42 -29.29 12.02
C ARG A 157 9.53 -27.99 12.84
N PRO A 158 10.26 -26.99 12.33
CA PRO A 158 10.44 -25.73 13.05
C PRO A 158 9.11 -25.00 13.24
N THR A 159 8.97 -24.34 14.39
CA THR A 159 7.87 -23.42 14.70
C THR A 159 8.33 -21.97 14.67
N VAL A 160 9.62 -21.69 14.82
CA VAL A 160 10.19 -20.33 14.75
C VAL A 160 11.40 -20.32 13.84
N LEU A 161 11.51 -19.29 12.99
CA LEU A 161 12.67 -19.05 12.13
C LEU A 161 13.41 -17.79 12.60
N VAL A 162 14.71 -17.92 12.86
CA VAL A 162 15.64 -16.83 13.10
C VAL A 162 16.63 -16.80 11.93
N MET A 163 16.73 -15.68 11.22
CA MET A 163 17.48 -15.60 9.97
C MET A 163 18.26 -14.30 9.86
N ASP A 164 19.58 -14.44 9.82
CA ASP A 164 20.51 -13.41 9.41
C ASP A 164 21.59 -14.08 8.56
N ILE A 165 21.41 -14.06 7.24
CA ILE A 165 22.29 -14.77 6.29
C ILE A 165 22.92 -13.80 5.29
N GLU A 166 23.07 -12.54 5.69
CA GLU A 166 23.89 -11.52 5.02
C GLU A 166 23.61 -11.41 3.52
N GLY A 167 22.33 -11.47 3.12
CA GLY A 167 21.88 -11.25 1.74
C GLY A 167 21.15 -12.41 1.07
N GLY A 168 21.21 -13.63 1.64
CA GLY A 168 20.49 -14.79 1.13
C GLY A 168 18.97 -14.78 1.39
N GLU A 169 18.47 -13.86 2.22
CA GLU A 169 17.09 -13.89 2.72
C GLU A 169 16.04 -13.84 1.61
N LEU A 170 16.26 -13.01 0.58
CA LEU A 170 15.28 -12.82 -0.48
C LEU A 170 15.04 -14.10 -1.26
N GLU A 171 16.13 -14.73 -1.68
CA GLU A 171 16.07 -15.97 -2.46
C GLU A 171 15.50 -17.12 -1.64
N PHE A 172 15.88 -17.20 -0.35
CA PHE A 172 15.27 -18.16 0.55
C PHE A 172 13.74 -17.95 0.66
N LEU A 173 13.29 -16.72 0.90
CA LEU A 173 11.87 -16.43 1.12
C LEU A 173 11.00 -16.68 -0.13
N ARG A 174 11.52 -16.52 -1.34
CA ARG A 174 10.76 -16.73 -2.59
C ARG A 174 10.21 -18.14 -2.73
N HIS A 175 10.90 -19.12 -2.18
CA HIS A 175 10.58 -20.54 -2.34
C HIS A 175 10.26 -21.25 -1.02
N ALA A 176 10.48 -20.60 0.12
CA ALA A 176 10.25 -21.23 1.42
C ALA A 176 8.75 -21.43 1.72
N ASP A 177 8.37 -22.67 2.03
CA ASP A 177 7.10 -22.93 2.72
C ASP A 177 7.22 -22.50 4.19
N LEU A 178 6.42 -21.51 4.59
CA LEU A 178 6.38 -20.98 5.95
C LEU A 178 5.16 -21.48 6.73
N SER A 179 4.40 -22.46 6.23
CA SER A 179 3.15 -22.95 6.81
C SER A 179 3.28 -23.43 8.26
N GLY A 180 4.38 -24.09 8.62
CA GLY A 180 4.67 -24.55 9.98
C GLY A 180 5.24 -23.49 10.94
N ILE A 181 5.54 -22.28 10.45
CA ILE A 181 6.24 -21.25 11.22
C ILE A 181 5.25 -20.27 11.86
N ARG A 182 5.30 -20.10 13.18
CA ARG A 182 4.45 -19.16 13.94
C ARG A 182 5.14 -17.84 14.23
N ALA A 183 6.47 -17.80 14.19
CA ALA A 183 7.23 -16.56 14.35
C ALA A 183 8.47 -16.53 13.47
N VAL A 184 8.81 -15.34 12.99
CA VAL A 184 10.05 -15.08 12.23
C VAL A 184 10.76 -13.88 12.85
N VAL A 185 12.05 -14.04 13.13
CA VAL A 185 13.00 -12.97 13.43
C VAL A 185 13.99 -12.91 12.28
N ILE A 186 14.07 -11.77 11.59
CA ILE A 186 14.85 -11.66 10.35
C ILE A 186 15.50 -10.30 10.19
N GLU A 187 16.79 -10.29 9.83
CA GLU A 187 17.52 -9.11 9.39
C GLU A 187 17.43 -8.94 7.86
N PHE A 188 17.30 -7.70 7.39
CA PHE A 188 17.26 -7.36 5.97
C PHE A 188 18.50 -6.59 5.53
N HIS A 189 19.04 -6.97 4.37
CA HIS A 189 20.25 -6.43 3.75
C HIS A 189 19.96 -5.60 2.48
N PRO A 190 19.38 -4.39 2.58
CA PRO A 190 19.08 -3.54 1.43
C PRO A 190 20.30 -3.13 0.61
N GLY A 191 21.52 -3.27 1.15
CA GLY A 191 22.76 -3.04 0.41
C GLY A 191 23.04 -4.09 -0.66
N ILE A 192 22.44 -5.29 -0.55
CA ILE A 192 22.68 -6.42 -1.44
C ILE A 192 21.56 -6.52 -2.49
N TYR A 193 20.31 -6.74 -2.07
CA TYR A 193 19.17 -6.88 -2.99
C TYR A 193 18.32 -5.61 -3.17
N GLY A 194 18.83 -4.46 -2.70
CA GLY A 194 18.21 -3.16 -2.91
C GLY A 194 16.88 -2.94 -2.18
N ARG A 195 16.33 -1.72 -2.33
CA ARG A 195 15.02 -1.35 -1.74
C ARG A 195 13.85 -2.14 -2.33
N ALA A 196 13.98 -2.68 -3.55
CA ALA A 196 12.98 -3.53 -4.16
C ALA A 196 12.97 -4.92 -3.49
N GLY A 197 14.13 -5.57 -3.36
CA GLY A 197 14.25 -6.85 -2.67
C GLY A 197 13.80 -6.78 -1.20
N THR A 198 14.19 -5.74 -0.45
CA THR A 198 13.70 -5.59 0.94
C THR A 198 12.18 -5.45 1.01
N ARG A 199 11.57 -4.80 0.02
CA ARG A 199 10.09 -4.71 -0.05
C ARG A 199 9.47 -6.06 -0.36
N GLU A 200 10.11 -6.85 -1.22
CA GLU A 200 9.68 -8.20 -1.58
C GLU A 200 9.76 -9.14 -0.38
N CYS A 201 10.88 -9.23 0.36
CA CYS A 201 10.98 -10.04 1.59
C CYS A 201 9.86 -9.70 2.58
N LYS A 202 9.66 -8.40 2.80
CA LYS A 202 8.61 -7.87 3.69
C LYS A 202 7.20 -8.12 3.16
N SER A 203 7.03 -8.33 1.86
CA SER A 203 5.76 -8.69 1.24
C SER A 203 5.50 -10.18 1.42
N ILE A 204 6.50 -11.03 1.19
CA ILE A 204 6.42 -12.49 1.35
C ILE A 204 6.01 -12.84 2.79
N LEU A 205 6.67 -12.27 3.80
CA LEU A 205 6.31 -12.52 5.20
C LEU A 205 4.87 -12.08 5.53
N ARG A 206 4.43 -10.94 4.98
CA ARG A 206 3.05 -10.48 5.21
C ARG A 206 2.02 -11.36 4.49
N ALA A 207 2.32 -11.79 3.27
CA ALA A 207 1.49 -12.70 2.49
C ALA A 207 1.39 -14.07 3.17
N ALA A 208 2.47 -14.52 3.80
CA ALA A 208 2.49 -15.69 4.65
C ALA A 208 1.70 -15.49 5.98
N GLY A 209 1.15 -14.30 6.26
CA GLY A 209 0.29 -14.04 7.42
C GLY A 209 1.01 -13.50 8.64
N PHE A 210 2.31 -13.19 8.55
CA PHE A 210 3.05 -12.63 9.68
C PHE A 210 2.73 -11.16 9.92
N SER A 211 2.47 -10.83 11.18
CA SER A 211 2.29 -9.47 11.67
C SER A 211 3.55 -9.00 12.38
N LYS A 212 4.14 -7.90 11.89
CA LYS A 212 5.30 -7.25 12.53
C LYS A 212 4.93 -6.76 13.93
N LEU A 213 5.71 -7.12 14.94
CA LEU A 213 5.54 -6.61 16.29
C LEU A 213 6.04 -5.16 16.40
N THR A 214 5.31 -4.35 17.17
CA THR A 214 5.72 -2.96 17.47
C THR A 214 6.56 -2.98 18.74
N GLY A 215 7.77 -2.41 18.70
CA GLY A 215 8.72 -2.47 19.81
C GLY A 215 9.96 -3.29 19.44
N PRO A 216 9.89 -4.63 19.42
CA PRO A 216 11.04 -5.52 19.18
C PRO A 216 11.39 -5.62 17.70
N SER A 217 11.19 -4.55 16.92
CA SER A 217 11.45 -4.55 15.49
C SER A 217 11.85 -3.17 15.01
N THR A 218 12.94 -3.12 14.26
CA THR A 218 13.51 -1.90 13.70
C THR A 218 13.23 -1.80 12.20
N ARG A 219 14.03 -0.98 11.50
CA ARG A 219 13.94 -0.81 10.04
C ARG A 219 14.49 -2.04 9.31
N LEU A 220 15.58 -2.58 9.84
CA LEU A 220 16.36 -3.68 9.26
C LEU A 220 16.03 -5.01 9.92
N VAL A 221 15.55 -5.04 11.16
CA VAL A 221 15.26 -6.28 11.87
C VAL A 221 13.78 -6.37 12.19
N TRP A 222 13.12 -7.47 11.80
CA TRP A 222 11.72 -7.72 12.12
C TRP A 222 11.56 -8.96 12.97
N ALA A 223 10.88 -8.80 14.11
CA ALA A 223 10.20 -9.87 14.81
C ALA A 223 8.72 -9.84 14.42
N CYS A 224 8.19 -10.95 13.92
CA CYS A 224 6.82 -11.04 13.47
C CYS A 224 6.20 -12.39 13.83
N THR A 225 4.90 -12.39 14.12
CA THR A 225 4.15 -13.57 14.57
C THR A 225 2.92 -13.82 13.71
N ARG A 226 2.47 -15.07 13.69
CA ARG A 226 1.25 -15.55 13.05
C ARG A 226 0.65 -16.64 13.92
N GLU A 227 -0.68 -16.65 14.05
CA GLU A 227 -1.42 -17.73 14.70
C GLU A 227 -1.36 -19.01 13.84
N ILE A 228 -0.90 -20.13 14.39
CA ILE A 228 -1.02 -21.46 13.76
C ILE A 228 -2.19 -22.17 14.41
N THR A 229 -3.22 -22.50 13.62
CA THR A 229 -4.33 -23.36 14.07
C THR A 229 -4.16 -24.77 13.48
N ALA A 230 -4.44 -25.80 14.29
CA ALA A 230 -4.10 -27.22 14.02
C ALA A 230 -5.02 -27.93 13.00
N GLU A 231 -6.02 -27.24 12.48
CA GLU A 231 -6.75 -27.61 11.26
C GLU A 231 -6.67 -26.39 10.34
N PRO A 232 -6.72 -26.54 8.99
CA PRO A 232 -6.92 -25.36 8.16
C PRO A 232 -8.27 -24.77 8.54
N ALA A 233 -8.25 -23.75 9.40
CA ALA A 233 -9.45 -23.07 9.82
C ALA A 233 -10.17 -22.59 8.55
N PRO A 234 -11.49 -22.77 8.43
CA PRO A 234 -12.23 -22.05 7.40
C PRO A 234 -11.88 -20.57 7.59
N PRO A 235 -11.55 -19.83 6.50
CA PRO A 235 -10.91 -18.53 6.61
C PRO A 235 -11.72 -17.63 7.54
N GLY A 236 -11.12 -17.30 8.69
CA GLY A 236 -11.72 -16.45 9.69
C GLY A 236 -12.01 -15.05 9.13
N PRO A 237 -12.90 -14.26 9.76
CA PRO A 237 -13.23 -12.92 9.31
C PRO A 237 -12.06 -11.98 9.52
N GLY A 238 -11.16 -11.89 8.56
CA GLY A 238 -10.09 -10.90 8.59
C GLY A 238 -8.88 -11.30 7.78
N ARG A 239 -8.81 -10.77 6.56
CA ARG A 239 -7.63 -10.74 5.68
C ARG A 239 -7.20 -12.09 5.10
N ALA A 240 -8.12 -12.80 4.46
CA ALA A 240 -7.72 -13.47 3.23
C ALA A 240 -7.19 -12.40 2.27
N GLU A 241 -5.92 -12.47 1.85
CA GLU A 241 -5.51 -11.82 0.62
C GLU A 241 -6.47 -12.33 -0.45
N SER A 242 -7.15 -11.40 -1.12
CA SER A 242 -8.04 -11.75 -2.21
C SER A 242 -7.22 -12.54 -3.24
N ARG A 243 -7.55 -13.82 -3.48
CA ARG A 243 -7.00 -14.60 -4.60
C ARG A 243 -7.34 -13.98 -5.96
N PHE A 244 -8.24 -13.00 -5.97
CA PHE A 244 -8.59 -12.19 -7.12
C PHE A 244 -7.52 -11.15 -7.41
N PRO A 245 -7.02 -11.02 -8.66
CA PRO A 245 -6.01 -10.03 -9.01
C PRO A 245 -6.55 -8.59 -8.85
N PRO A 246 -5.67 -7.58 -8.67
CA PRO A 246 -6.08 -6.18 -8.69
C PRO A 246 -6.89 -5.81 -9.94
N PRO A 247 -7.76 -4.78 -9.90
CA PRO A 247 -8.51 -4.36 -11.07
C PRO A 247 -7.58 -3.91 -12.19
N ASP A 248 -7.76 -4.51 -13.37
CA ASP A 248 -7.04 -4.20 -14.59
C ASP A 248 -7.89 -3.30 -15.50
N PRO A 249 -7.40 -2.13 -15.95
CA PRO A 249 -8.10 -1.29 -16.93
C PRO A 249 -8.20 -1.90 -18.33
N ASP A 250 -7.35 -2.86 -18.68
CA ASP A 250 -7.31 -3.45 -20.02
C ASP A 250 -8.21 -4.70 -20.13
N GLY A 251 -8.79 -5.19 -19.02
CA GLY A 251 -9.78 -6.26 -19.07
C GLY A 251 -9.95 -7.03 -17.76
N GLY A 252 -10.08 -8.34 -17.88
CA GLY A 252 -10.32 -9.25 -16.76
C GLY A 252 -11.66 -8.98 -16.07
N TRP A 253 -11.72 -9.28 -14.77
CA TRP A 253 -12.95 -9.15 -13.99
C TRP A 253 -13.46 -7.70 -13.89
N SER A 254 -12.62 -6.68 -14.08
CA SER A 254 -13.01 -5.27 -14.03
C SER A 254 -14.12 -4.89 -15.02
N GLY A 255 -14.19 -5.63 -16.14
CA GLY A 255 -15.19 -5.45 -17.20
C GLY A 255 -16.26 -6.55 -17.24
N THR A 256 -16.29 -7.48 -16.28
CA THR A 256 -17.31 -8.52 -16.20
C THR A 256 -18.40 -8.18 -15.20
N LEU A 257 -19.49 -8.93 -15.27
CA LEU A 257 -20.65 -8.76 -14.40
C LEU A 257 -21.16 -10.14 -13.98
N GLU A 258 -21.42 -10.28 -12.69
CA GLU A 258 -21.98 -11.49 -12.09
C GLU A 258 -23.42 -11.23 -11.67
N ARG A 259 -24.32 -12.20 -11.82
CA ARG A 259 -25.66 -12.15 -11.22
C ARG A 259 -25.69 -13.08 -10.02
N VAL A 260 -26.08 -12.54 -8.87
CA VAL A 260 -26.10 -13.27 -7.60
C VAL A 260 -27.53 -13.27 -7.08
N GLU A 261 -28.17 -14.42 -7.15
CA GLU A 261 -29.47 -14.64 -6.51
C GLU A 261 -29.31 -14.72 -4.99
N ARG A 262 -30.26 -14.13 -4.27
CA ARG A 262 -30.29 -14.08 -2.80
C ARG A 262 -28.96 -13.58 -2.21
N ALA A 263 -28.42 -12.53 -2.83
CA ALA A 263 -27.15 -11.94 -2.46
C ALA A 263 -27.24 -11.29 -1.08
N ARG A 264 -26.23 -11.47 -0.24
CA ARG A 264 -26.20 -10.91 1.12
C ARG A 264 -25.15 -9.83 1.22
N VAL A 265 -25.60 -8.59 1.29
CA VAL A 265 -24.73 -7.43 1.53
C VAL A 265 -24.48 -7.31 3.03
N ILE A 266 -23.22 -7.44 3.43
CA ILE A 266 -22.78 -7.30 4.82
C ILE A 266 -21.99 -5.98 4.95
N PRO A 267 -22.57 -4.93 5.55
CA PRO A 267 -21.89 -3.65 5.74
C PRO A 267 -20.82 -3.74 6.84
N PRO A 268 -19.88 -2.78 6.88
CA PRO A 268 -18.90 -2.73 7.96
C PRO A 268 -19.57 -2.43 9.29
N VAL A 269 -19.07 -3.05 10.37
CA VAL A 269 -19.46 -2.74 11.76
C VAL A 269 -18.56 -1.71 12.43
N ALA A 270 -17.33 -1.54 11.91
CA ALA A 270 -16.34 -0.60 12.42
C ALA A 270 -15.78 0.30 11.32
N SER A 271 -15.38 1.53 11.66
CA SER A 271 -14.67 2.42 10.73
C SER A 271 -13.20 2.00 10.61
N GLY A 272 -12.68 1.89 9.40
CA GLY A 272 -11.27 1.56 9.16
C GLY A 272 -10.80 1.96 7.77
N HIS A 273 -9.50 1.85 7.49
CA HIS A 273 -8.99 2.01 6.12
C HIS A 273 -9.39 0.80 5.25
N VAL A 274 -9.17 -0.39 5.80
CA VAL A 274 -9.64 -1.69 5.29
C VAL A 274 -10.75 -2.16 6.22
N GLN A 275 -11.83 -2.72 5.67
CA GLN A 275 -12.99 -3.17 6.45
C GLN A 275 -13.43 -4.57 6.05
N VAL A 276 -13.89 -5.34 7.02
CA VAL A 276 -14.58 -6.62 6.82
C VAL A 276 -16.02 -6.28 6.42
N ALA A 277 -16.31 -6.33 5.13
CA ALA A 277 -17.58 -5.93 4.52
C ALA A 277 -17.60 -6.39 3.05
N GLY A 278 -18.77 -6.67 2.49
CA GLY A 278 -18.89 -7.05 1.09
C GLY A 278 -20.16 -7.83 0.80
N VAL A 279 -20.14 -8.62 -0.27
CA VAL A 279 -21.28 -9.43 -0.71
C VAL A 279 -20.97 -10.91 -0.55
N LEU A 280 -21.89 -11.67 0.03
CA LEU A 280 -21.87 -13.12 0.05
C LEU A 280 -22.95 -13.67 -0.89
N ARG A 281 -22.66 -14.79 -1.56
CA ARG A 281 -23.65 -15.55 -2.34
C ARG A 281 -24.59 -16.34 -1.40
N ALA A 282 -25.63 -16.94 -1.97
CA ALA A 282 -26.60 -17.74 -1.20
C ALA A 282 -25.94 -18.88 -0.40
N ASP A 283 -24.90 -19.50 -0.95
CA ASP A 283 -24.07 -20.56 -0.33
C ASP A 283 -23.03 -20.03 0.69
N ARG A 284 -23.02 -18.71 0.96
CA ARG A 284 -22.10 -18.00 1.85
C ARG A 284 -20.64 -17.91 1.34
N SER A 285 -20.38 -18.27 0.09
CA SER A 285 -19.12 -17.92 -0.58
C SER A 285 -19.04 -16.40 -0.80
N TYR A 286 -17.82 -15.86 -0.84
CA TYR A 286 -17.60 -14.43 -1.03
C TYR A 286 -17.74 -14.05 -2.50
N CYS A 287 -18.51 -13.03 -2.85
CA CYS A 287 -18.56 -12.51 -4.22
C CYS A 287 -17.39 -11.54 -4.44
N GLU A 288 -16.35 -12.03 -5.12
CA GLU A 288 -15.10 -11.32 -5.35
C GLU A 288 -15.30 -10.03 -6.16
N ASN A 289 -16.19 -10.06 -7.17
CA ASN A 289 -16.54 -8.90 -8.00
C ASN A 289 -17.07 -7.71 -7.17
N ALA A 290 -17.66 -7.97 -6.00
CA ALA A 290 -18.17 -6.93 -5.12
C ALA A 290 -17.07 -6.16 -4.37
N GLY A 291 -15.83 -6.69 -4.35
CA GLY A 291 -14.70 -6.12 -3.62
C GLY A 291 -14.26 -4.76 -4.14
N THR A 292 -13.98 -3.81 -3.24
CA THR A 292 -13.42 -2.50 -3.57
C THR A 292 -11.91 -2.50 -3.38
N TRP A 293 -11.18 -2.08 -4.41
CA TRP A 293 -9.73 -2.02 -4.44
C TRP A 293 -9.21 -0.59 -4.52
N ARG A 294 -8.04 -0.36 -3.93
CA ARG A 294 -7.22 0.83 -4.08
C ARG A 294 -5.80 0.43 -4.42
N ASN A 295 -5.34 0.81 -5.61
CA ASN A 295 -4.08 0.32 -6.16
C ASN A 295 -4.11 -1.22 -6.18
N GLU A 296 -3.06 -1.86 -5.68
CA GLU A 296 -2.88 -3.31 -5.65
C GLU A 296 -3.53 -3.97 -4.42
N ARG A 297 -4.38 -3.27 -3.65
CA ARG A 297 -4.95 -3.82 -2.40
C ARG A 297 -6.46 -3.65 -2.32
N THR A 298 -7.14 -4.70 -1.90
CA THR A 298 -8.55 -4.60 -1.49
C THR A 298 -8.70 -3.81 -0.19
N ILE A 299 -9.71 -2.96 -0.11
CA ILE A 299 -10.13 -2.26 1.11
C ILE A 299 -11.41 -2.87 1.72
N THR A 300 -12.00 -3.87 1.08
CA THR A 300 -13.14 -4.65 1.56
C THR A 300 -12.76 -6.12 1.62
N LEU A 301 -12.67 -6.66 2.81
CA LEU A 301 -12.32 -8.05 3.09
C LEU A 301 -13.59 -8.87 3.22
N ARG A 302 -13.48 -10.16 2.90
CA ARG A 302 -14.57 -11.14 3.07
C ARG A 302 -15.26 -10.97 4.43
N PRO A 303 -16.55 -10.65 4.46
CA PRO A 303 -17.31 -10.59 5.69
C PRO A 303 -17.60 -12.00 6.23
N VAL A 304 -17.76 -12.12 7.55
CA VAL A 304 -18.43 -13.28 8.13
C VAL A 304 -19.93 -13.03 8.14
N MET A 305 -20.67 -14.10 7.88
CA MET A 305 -22.11 -14.11 7.95
C MET A 305 -22.54 -13.76 9.40
N PRO A 306 -23.33 -12.70 9.62
CA PRO A 306 -23.78 -12.34 10.95
C PRO A 306 -24.78 -13.35 11.49
N GLU A 307 -24.80 -13.49 12.81
CA GLU A 307 -25.87 -14.20 13.53
C GLU A 307 -27.10 -13.30 13.65
N GLY A 308 -28.30 -13.90 13.58
CA GLY A 308 -29.57 -13.19 13.73
C GLY A 308 -30.27 -12.83 12.42
N PRO A 309 -31.38 -12.08 12.50
CA PRO A 309 -32.21 -11.76 11.35
C PRO A 309 -31.49 -10.79 10.39
N ILE A 310 -31.72 -10.99 9.09
CA ILE A 310 -31.17 -10.18 8.00
C ILE A 310 -32.34 -9.47 7.31
N ALA A 311 -32.17 -8.18 7.02
CA ALA A 311 -33.19 -7.39 6.32
C ALA A 311 -33.39 -7.94 4.89
N ARG A 312 -34.59 -7.77 4.32
CA ARG A 312 -34.87 -8.19 2.95
C ARG A 312 -35.07 -6.99 2.04
N LEU A 313 -34.55 -7.08 0.83
CA LEU A 313 -34.76 -6.11 -0.23
C LEU A 313 -35.19 -6.85 -1.51
N GLU A 314 -36.44 -6.67 -1.89
CA GLU A 314 -37.05 -7.37 -3.04
C GLU A 314 -36.61 -6.77 -4.37
N GLY A 315 -36.71 -7.57 -5.43
CA GLY A 315 -36.38 -7.20 -6.79
C GLY A 315 -34.89 -7.27 -7.14
N ARG A 316 -34.59 -6.81 -8.35
CA ARG A 316 -33.23 -6.83 -8.91
C ARG A 316 -32.53 -5.50 -8.70
N TRP A 317 -31.31 -5.53 -8.19
CA TRP A 317 -30.53 -4.33 -7.87
C TRP A 317 -29.15 -4.34 -8.54
N LEU A 318 -28.59 -3.16 -8.78
CA LEU A 318 -27.21 -2.98 -9.24
C LEU A 318 -26.28 -2.72 -8.07
N TRP A 319 -25.17 -3.44 -7.95
CA TRP A 319 -24.16 -3.18 -6.93
C TRP A 319 -23.29 -1.97 -7.30
N GLY A 320 -23.33 -0.93 -6.45
CA GLY A 320 -22.51 0.28 -6.57
C GLY A 320 -21.22 0.26 -5.76
N GLY A 321 -21.06 -0.69 -4.82
CA GLY A 321 -19.89 -0.75 -3.92
C GLY A 321 -20.05 0.12 -2.67
N ILE A 322 -18.98 0.82 -2.30
CA ILE A 322 -18.99 1.72 -1.13
C ILE A 322 -19.58 3.08 -1.51
N LEU A 323 -20.60 3.54 -0.78
CA LEU A 323 -21.08 4.92 -0.89
C LEU A 323 -20.26 5.85 0.01
N TRP A 324 -19.50 6.74 -0.62
CA TRP A 324 -18.76 7.78 0.08
C TRP A 324 -19.60 9.05 0.23
N THR A 325 -19.66 9.58 1.46
CA THR A 325 -20.28 10.88 1.75
C THR A 325 -19.33 12.06 1.53
N TYR A 326 -18.04 11.79 1.30
CA TYR A 326 -17.07 12.81 0.91
C TYR A 326 -16.93 12.86 -0.61
N PHE A 327 -17.21 14.03 -1.19
CA PHE A 327 -17.29 14.27 -2.64
C PHE A 327 -16.15 13.64 -3.45
N ALA A 328 -14.89 13.90 -3.08
CA ALA A 328 -13.76 13.42 -3.89
C ALA A 328 -13.67 11.89 -3.94
N HIS A 329 -13.96 11.20 -2.83
CA HIS A 329 -13.96 9.74 -2.80
C HIS A 329 -15.22 9.16 -3.46
N PHE A 330 -16.34 9.87 -3.43
CA PHE A 330 -17.53 9.47 -4.19
C PHE A 330 -17.22 9.42 -5.69
N VAL A 331 -16.74 10.54 -6.25
CA VAL A 331 -16.45 10.66 -7.68
C VAL A 331 -15.38 9.66 -8.13
N ALA A 332 -14.40 9.37 -7.28
CA ALA A 332 -13.29 8.48 -7.63
C ALA A 332 -13.56 6.98 -7.36
N GLU A 333 -14.48 6.62 -6.45
CA GLU A 333 -14.61 5.23 -5.98
C GLU A 333 -16.05 4.71 -5.92
N SER A 334 -17.05 5.55 -5.60
CA SER A 334 -18.46 5.12 -5.62
C SER A 334 -19.02 5.01 -7.04
N THR A 335 -18.38 5.66 -8.01
CA THR A 335 -18.78 5.64 -9.42
C THR A 335 -18.19 4.47 -10.20
N ALA A 336 -17.33 3.68 -9.56
CA ALA A 336 -16.46 2.67 -10.18
C ALA A 336 -17.18 1.58 -10.99
N ARG A 337 -18.47 1.36 -10.69
CA ARG A 337 -19.31 0.29 -11.26
C ARG A 337 -20.45 0.82 -12.12
N LEU A 338 -20.56 2.14 -12.29
CA LEU A 338 -21.65 2.75 -13.07
C LEU A 338 -21.56 2.46 -14.57
N TRP A 339 -20.44 1.90 -15.04
CA TRP A 339 -20.32 1.38 -16.40
C TRP A 339 -21.39 0.33 -16.73
N ALA A 340 -21.87 -0.40 -15.71
CA ALA A 340 -22.89 -1.42 -15.91
C ALA A 340 -24.28 -0.85 -16.26
N LEU A 341 -24.51 0.47 -16.15
CA LEU A 341 -25.75 1.10 -16.57
C LEU A 341 -26.06 0.90 -18.07
N ASP A 342 -25.03 0.71 -18.91
CA ASP A 342 -25.19 0.37 -20.32
C ASP A 342 -25.22 -1.14 -20.57
N ALA A 343 -24.83 -1.95 -19.58
CA ALA A 343 -24.82 -3.41 -19.66
C ALA A 343 -26.11 -4.06 -19.12
N VAL A 344 -27.02 -3.28 -18.55
CA VAL A 344 -28.25 -3.76 -17.93
C VAL A 344 -29.46 -2.96 -18.40
N ASP A 345 -30.61 -3.63 -18.45
CA ASP A 345 -31.88 -2.99 -18.71
C ASP A 345 -32.36 -2.24 -17.45
N ALA A 346 -32.29 -0.91 -17.49
CA ALA A 346 -32.70 -0.05 -16.38
C ALA A 346 -34.17 -0.23 -15.97
N GLY A 347 -35.04 -0.66 -16.89
CA GLY A 347 -36.46 -0.94 -16.59
C GLY A 347 -36.67 -2.24 -15.81
N LYS A 348 -35.61 -3.06 -15.66
CA LYS A 348 -35.64 -4.35 -14.95
C LYS A 348 -34.85 -4.34 -13.65
N ILE A 349 -34.38 -3.18 -13.20
CA ILE A 349 -33.71 -3.03 -11.90
C ILE A 349 -34.41 -1.97 -11.05
N ALA A 350 -34.57 -2.27 -9.76
CA ALA A 350 -35.27 -1.42 -8.81
C ALA A 350 -34.41 -0.24 -8.33
N GLY A 351 -33.07 -0.35 -8.41
CA GLY A 351 -32.16 0.72 -8.01
C GLY A 351 -30.70 0.30 -7.94
N ILE A 352 -29.87 1.14 -7.33
CA ILE A 352 -28.45 0.91 -7.10
C ILE A 352 -28.21 0.74 -5.60
N ALA A 353 -27.77 -0.45 -5.20
CA ALA A 353 -27.44 -0.82 -3.83
C ALA A 353 -25.97 -0.50 -3.52
N PHE A 354 -25.73 0.16 -2.39
CA PHE A 354 -24.40 0.45 -1.86
C PHE A 354 -24.31 0.04 -0.39
N MET A 355 -23.10 0.00 0.15
CA MET A 355 -22.85 -0.05 1.60
C MET A 355 -22.18 1.24 2.10
N PRO A 356 -22.41 1.64 3.36
CA PRO A 356 -21.78 2.84 3.90
C PRO A 356 -20.30 2.60 4.20
N LYS A 357 -19.45 3.61 3.93
CA LYS A 357 -18.05 3.55 4.34
C LYS A 357 -17.86 3.58 5.87
N ARG A 358 -18.74 4.31 6.56
CA ARG A 358 -18.69 4.54 8.00
C ARG A 358 -20.00 4.07 8.61
N PRO A 359 -20.01 3.06 9.50
CA PRO A 359 -21.23 2.50 10.07
C PRO A 359 -22.12 3.57 10.71
N ARG A 360 -21.51 4.54 11.43
CA ARG A 360 -22.20 5.66 12.09
C ARG A 360 -23.00 6.59 11.16
N LEU A 361 -22.81 6.50 9.85
CA LEU A 361 -23.57 7.31 8.88
C LEU A 361 -24.84 6.57 8.42
N GLY A 362 -25.02 5.30 8.77
CA GLY A 362 -26.19 4.52 8.39
C GLY A 362 -26.46 4.59 6.88
N ASP A 363 -27.68 4.96 6.53
CA ASP A 363 -28.18 5.14 5.16
C ASP A 363 -28.06 6.57 4.63
N THR A 364 -27.33 7.45 5.32
CA THR A 364 -27.21 8.87 4.96
C THR A 364 -26.62 9.06 3.55
N THR A 365 -27.38 9.73 2.69
CA THR A 365 -26.96 10.20 1.37
C THR A 365 -26.59 11.69 1.37
N GLN A 366 -25.95 12.14 0.30
CA GLN A 366 -25.60 13.54 0.07
C GLN A 366 -26.20 14.04 -1.25
N PRO A 367 -26.65 15.31 -1.35
CA PRO A 367 -27.30 15.82 -2.56
C PRO A 367 -26.47 15.65 -3.84
N PHE A 368 -25.14 15.78 -3.76
CA PHE A 368 -24.25 15.62 -4.91
C PHE A 368 -24.27 14.20 -5.49
N GLN A 369 -24.65 13.17 -4.72
CA GLN A 369 -24.68 11.79 -5.19
C GLN A 369 -25.82 11.59 -6.19
N ARG A 370 -27.01 12.12 -5.85
CA ARG A 370 -28.17 12.16 -6.74
C ARG A 370 -27.88 13.00 -7.98
N ALA A 371 -27.36 14.22 -7.79
CA ALA A 371 -27.00 15.10 -8.90
C ALA A 371 -25.99 14.47 -9.87
N PHE A 372 -25.04 13.66 -9.38
CA PHE A 372 -24.10 12.94 -10.23
C PHE A 372 -24.78 11.81 -11.02
N LEU A 373 -25.72 11.07 -10.41
CA LEU A 373 -26.49 10.05 -11.12
C LEU A 373 -27.45 10.66 -12.15
N ASP A 374 -27.99 11.86 -11.89
CA ASP A 374 -28.77 12.60 -12.88
C ASP A 374 -27.90 12.97 -14.10
N LEU A 375 -26.64 13.37 -13.88
CA LEU A 375 -25.67 13.56 -14.95
C LEU A 375 -25.34 12.26 -15.71
N MET A 376 -25.47 11.10 -15.08
CA MET A 376 -25.35 9.78 -15.73
C MET A 376 -26.64 9.34 -16.44
N ASP A 377 -27.63 10.23 -16.58
CA ASP A 377 -28.90 9.96 -17.27
C ASP A 377 -29.61 8.72 -16.70
N THR A 378 -29.72 8.66 -15.37
CA THR A 378 -30.45 7.58 -14.68
C THR A 378 -31.26 8.11 -13.52
N ARG A 379 -32.50 7.64 -13.36
CA ARG A 379 -33.38 7.98 -12.21
C ARG A 379 -33.44 6.87 -11.16
N LEU A 380 -32.60 5.84 -11.30
CA LEU A 380 -32.57 4.72 -10.36
C LEU A 380 -32.30 5.23 -8.93
N PRO A 381 -33.08 4.79 -7.93
CA PRO A 381 -32.88 5.20 -6.55
C PRO A 381 -31.57 4.63 -5.98
N ILE A 382 -30.98 5.36 -5.04
CA ILE A 382 -29.85 4.89 -4.23
C ILE A 382 -30.42 4.19 -3.00
N HIS A 383 -30.04 2.93 -2.79
CA HIS A 383 -30.31 2.22 -1.54
C HIS A 383 -29.00 1.95 -0.81
N VAL A 384 -28.94 2.25 0.48
CA VAL A 384 -27.75 2.03 1.31
C VAL A 384 -28.04 0.91 2.30
N CYS A 385 -27.41 -0.25 2.11
CA CYS A 385 -27.49 -1.38 3.02
C CYS A 385 -26.69 -1.05 4.29
N ALA A 386 -27.33 -0.34 5.24
CA ALA A 386 -26.72 0.06 6.51
C ALA A 386 -26.68 -1.07 7.55
N VAL A 387 -27.50 -2.10 7.35
CA VAL A 387 -27.56 -3.35 8.12
C VAL A 387 -27.33 -4.52 7.16
N PRO A 388 -27.05 -5.75 7.66
CA PRO A 388 -27.05 -6.94 6.82
C PRO A 388 -28.36 -7.07 6.05
N THR A 389 -28.28 -7.20 4.72
CA THR A 389 -29.44 -7.22 3.82
C THR A 389 -29.31 -8.35 2.80
N GLU A 390 -30.32 -9.23 2.69
CA GLU A 390 -30.50 -10.20 1.61
C GLU A 390 -31.31 -9.52 0.49
N ILE A 391 -30.72 -9.46 -0.70
CA ILE A 391 -31.30 -8.89 -1.92
C ILE A 391 -31.71 -10.05 -2.83
N GLU A 392 -32.93 -10.03 -3.36
CA GLU A 392 -33.48 -11.10 -4.20
C GLU A 392 -32.58 -11.44 -5.40
N GLU A 393 -32.17 -10.43 -6.17
CA GLU A 393 -31.17 -10.60 -7.23
C GLU A 393 -30.24 -9.37 -7.25
N LEU A 394 -28.93 -9.58 -7.13
CA LEU A 394 -27.92 -8.52 -7.21
C LEU A 394 -27.06 -8.71 -8.45
N ILE A 395 -27.05 -7.71 -9.31
CA ILE A 395 -26.10 -7.56 -10.41
C ILE A 395 -24.81 -6.97 -9.83
N VAL A 396 -23.69 -7.67 -9.94
CA VAL A 396 -22.39 -7.29 -9.38
C VAL A 396 -21.35 -7.05 -10.48
N PRO A 397 -21.19 -5.79 -10.95
CA PRO A 397 -20.15 -5.43 -11.89
C PRO A 397 -18.77 -5.43 -11.23
N GLY A 398 -17.75 -5.78 -12.02
CA GLY A 398 -16.36 -5.54 -11.66
C GLY A 398 -16.02 -4.07 -11.47
N GLN A 399 -14.89 -3.82 -10.82
CA GLN A 399 -14.40 -2.46 -10.56
C GLN A 399 -13.78 -1.86 -11.84
N GLY A 400 -14.60 -1.20 -12.65
CA GLY A 400 -14.19 -0.64 -13.93
C GLY A 400 -13.48 0.73 -13.84
N PHE A 401 -13.40 1.33 -12.65
CA PHE A 401 -12.70 2.60 -12.38
C PHE A 401 -12.32 2.70 -10.89
N GLY A 402 -11.41 3.59 -10.53
CA GLY A 402 -10.96 3.72 -9.14
C GLY A 402 -9.61 4.42 -8.98
N LEU A 403 -8.91 4.05 -7.91
CA LEU A 403 -7.56 4.52 -7.60
C LEU A 403 -6.53 3.45 -7.95
N GLY A 404 -5.41 3.83 -8.55
CA GLY A 404 -4.37 2.90 -9.03
C GLY A 404 -4.27 2.89 -10.56
N ALA A 405 -3.78 1.81 -11.15
CA ALA A 405 -3.77 1.62 -12.60
C ALA A 405 -5.17 1.72 -13.21
N ILE A 406 -6.19 1.24 -12.49
CA ILE A 406 -7.60 1.33 -12.87
C ILE A 406 -8.15 2.78 -12.97
N SER A 407 -7.39 3.82 -12.59
CA SER A 407 -7.78 5.22 -12.87
C SER A 407 -7.81 5.54 -14.37
N ARG A 408 -7.23 4.68 -15.22
CA ARG A 408 -7.40 4.69 -16.69
C ARG A 408 -8.85 4.40 -17.11
N GLY A 409 -9.62 3.76 -16.22
CA GLY A 409 -10.92 3.16 -16.50
C GLY A 409 -10.81 1.95 -17.43
N THR A 410 -11.80 1.08 -17.42
CA THR A 410 -11.96 0.07 -18.48
C THR A 410 -12.55 0.70 -19.74
N GLN A 411 -12.44 0.02 -20.88
CA GLN A 411 -13.11 0.45 -22.12
C GLN A 411 -14.62 0.67 -21.90
N ALA A 412 -15.28 -0.27 -21.22
CA ALA A 412 -16.70 -0.18 -20.90
C ALA A 412 -17.02 1.06 -20.05
N THR A 413 -16.20 1.36 -19.03
CA THR A 413 -16.37 2.58 -18.24
C THR A 413 -16.24 3.82 -19.09
N ARG A 414 -15.16 3.95 -19.86
CA ARG A 414 -14.95 5.14 -20.70
C ARG A 414 -16.09 5.33 -21.70
N ALA A 415 -16.54 4.26 -22.35
CA ALA A 415 -17.67 4.29 -23.28
C ALA A 415 -18.96 4.75 -22.59
N THR A 416 -19.27 4.20 -21.42
CA THR A 416 -20.48 4.55 -20.67
C THR A 416 -20.48 6.01 -20.24
N PHE A 417 -19.37 6.49 -19.65
CA PHE A 417 -19.25 7.89 -19.25
C PHE A 417 -19.27 8.84 -20.45
N ARG A 418 -18.65 8.46 -21.58
CA ARG A 418 -18.72 9.24 -22.82
C ARG A 418 -20.15 9.37 -23.34
N ALA A 419 -20.93 8.30 -23.31
CA ALA A 419 -22.29 8.25 -23.83
C ALA A 419 -23.30 8.97 -22.92
N ARG A 420 -23.14 8.84 -21.60
CA ARG A 420 -24.15 9.28 -20.63
C ARG A 420 -23.81 10.58 -19.91
N PHE A 421 -22.57 10.76 -19.45
CA PHE A 421 -22.23 11.81 -18.49
C PHE A 421 -22.42 13.21 -19.10
N GLY A 422 -23.40 13.96 -18.57
CA GLY A 422 -23.74 15.29 -19.04
C GLY A 422 -24.35 15.31 -20.45
N ARG A 423 -24.94 14.21 -20.93
CA ARG A 423 -25.57 14.11 -22.25
C ARG A 423 -26.64 15.18 -22.46
N GLY A 424 -27.51 15.38 -21.47
CA GLY A 424 -28.60 16.38 -21.50
C GLY A 424 -28.17 17.81 -21.15
N VAL A 425 -26.89 18.04 -20.83
CA VAL A 425 -26.41 19.36 -20.39
C VAL A 425 -25.88 20.13 -21.60
N THR A 426 -26.51 21.26 -21.92
CA THR A 426 -26.03 22.16 -22.98
C THR A 426 -24.74 22.85 -22.52
N ALA A 427 -23.78 23.00 -23.44
CA ALA A 427 -22.57 23.77 -23.17
C ALA A 427 -22.94 25.25 -23.00
N ASP A 428 -22.49 25.86 -21.91
CA ASP A 428 -22.70 27.27 -21.61
C ASP A 428 -21.48 27.80 -20.85
N GLY A 429 -20.92 28.92 -21.31
CA GLY A 429 -19.69 29.51 -20.75
C GLY A 429 -18.67 29.94 -21.81
N PRO A 430 -17.51 30.46 -21.35
CA PRO A 430 -16.46 30.97 -22.22
C PRO A 430 -15.55 29.86 -22.75
N GLU A 431 -14.80 30.17 -23.82
CA GLU A 431 -13.81 29.25 -24.40
C GLU A 431 -12.55 29.06 -23.53
N ARG A 432 -12.29 29.96 -22.57
CA ARG A 432 -11.12 29.90 -21.67
C ARG A 432 -11.58 29.88 -20.21
N LEU A 433 -11.21 28.83 -19.49
CA LEU A 433 -11.69 28.58 -18.13
C LEU A 433 -10.55 28.23 -17.18
N TYR A 434 -10.48 28.92 -16.04
CA TYR A 434 -9.63 28.52 -14.92
C TYR A 434 -10.47 27.89 -13.82
N ILE A 435 -10.24 26.61 -13.52
CA ILE A 435 -10.89 25.91 -12.41
C ILE A 435 -10.09 26.18 -11.13
N SER A 436 -10.55 27.21 -10.42
CA SER A 436 -9.91 27.70 -9.20
C SER A 436 -10.31 26.89 -7.97
N ARG A 437 -9.39 26.81 -7.01
CA ARG A 437 -9.59 26.23 -5.69
C ARG A 437 -9.48 27.25 -4.56
N SER A 438 -9.18 28.52 -4.85
CA SER A 438 -8.91 29.56 -3.84
C SER A 438 -10.08 29.74 -2.86
N GLY A 439 -11.32 29.59 -3.33
CA GLY A 439 -12.53 29.67 -2.51
C GLY A 439 -12.84 28.44 -1.62
N LEU A 440 -12.02 27.38 -1.62
CA LEU A 440 -12.22 26.19 -0.75
C LEU A 440 -11.70 26.38 0.69
N GLY A 441 -10.94 27.45 0.93
CA GLY A 441 -10.31 27.77 2.21
C GLY A 441 -9.10 26.88 2.57
N ALA A 442 -8.25 27.37 3.48
CA ALA A 442 -6.95 26.76 3.80
C ALA A 442 -7.01 25.31 4.33
N LYS A 443 -8.15 24.86 4.88
CA LYS A 443 -8.30 23.51 5.46
C LYS A 443 -8.39 22.39 4.43
N ARG A 444 -8.53 22.71 3.12
CA ARG A 444 -8.68 21.73 2.04
C ARG A 444 -7.47 21.66 1.10
N GLY A 445 -6.35 22.24 1.54
CA GLY A 445 -5.14 22.43 0.74
C GLY A 445 -5.33 23.58 -0.26
N ALA A 446 -4.31 24.40 -0.44
CA ALA A 446 -4.36 25.62 -1.24
C ALA A 446 -3.07 25.79 -2.05
N LEU A 447 -3.06 26.77 -2.95
CA LEU A 447 -1.89 27.28 -3.64
C LEU A 447 -1.59 28.70 -3.10
N ILE A 448 -0.38 28.93 -2.60
CA ILE A 448 0.12 30.28 -2.35
C ILE A 448 0.50 30.85 -3.71
N GLY A 449 -0.07 32.01 -4.04
CA GLY A 449 0.01 32.60 -5.37
C GLY A 449 -1.25 32.43 -6.23
N GLU A 450 -2.29 31.71 -5.76
CA GLU A 450 -3.46 31.43 -6.60
C GLU A 450 -4.28 32.69 -6.91
N ALA A 451 -4.41 33.64 -5.98
CA ALA A 451 -5.14 34.88 -6.22
C ALA A 451 -4.42 35.77 -7.24
N GLU A 452 -3.09 35.79 -7.19
CA GLU A 452 -2.23 36.47 -8.14
C GLU A 452 -2.33 35.81 -9.53
N LEU A 453 -2.31 34.47 -9.58
CA LEU A 453 -2.57 33.69 -10.79
C LEU A 453 -3.96 33.99 -11.38
N GLU A 454 -5.02 34.07 -10.57
CA GLU A 454 -6.37 34.42 -11.02
C GLU A 454 -6.38 35.79 -11.70
N ALA A 455 -5.73 36.80 -11.11
CA ALA A 455 -5.63 38.14 -11.70
C ALA A 455 -4.93 38.09 -13.08
N TYR A 456 -3.80 37.39 -13.19
CA TYR A 456 -3.11 37.25 -14.48
C TYR A 456 -3.93 36.47 -15.51
N LEU A 457 -4.66 35.44 -15.11
CA LEU A 457 -5.48 34.66 -16.03
C LEU A 457 -6.70 35.47 -16.53
N ILE A 458 -7.27 36.35 -15.70
CA ILE A 458 -8.30 37.31 -16.15
C ILE A 458 -7.75 38.20 -17.27
N GLU A 459 -6.54 38.73 -17.13
CA GLU A 459 -5.88 39.53 -18.17
C GLU A 459 -5.64 38.74 -19.47
N GLN A 460 -5.50 37.41 -19.37
CA GLN A 460 -5.38 36.48 -20.50
C GLN A 460 -6.74 36.01 -21.05
N GLY A 461 -7.84 36.56 -20.54
CA GLY A 461 -9.21 36.30 -21.00
C GLY A 461 -9.83 35.01 -20.44
N TYR A 462 -9.34 34.48 -19.32
CA TYR A 462 -9.95 33.33 -18.65
C TYR A 462 -11.07 33.76 -17.70
N GLU A 463 -12.16 32.99 -17.67
CA GLU A 463 -13.11 33.05 -16.55
C GLU A 463 -12.56 32.26 -15.35
N ILE A 464 -12.57 32.90 -14.18
CA ILE A 464 -12.21 32.26 -12.92
C ILE A 464 -13.45 31.55 -12.37
N PHE A 465 -13.44 30.23 -12.42
CA PHE A 465 -14.58 29.40 -12.05
C PHE A 465 -14.31 28.64 -10.75
N HIS A 466 -15.18 28.85 -9.77
CA HIS A 466 -15.10 28.23 -8.44
C HIS A 466 -16.15 27.12 -8.28
N PRO A 467 -15.85 25.85 -8.63
CA PRO A 467 -16.85 24.80 -8.77
C PRO A 467 -17.65 24.53 -7.49
N GLN A 468 -17.09 24.79 -6.30
CA GLN A 468 -17.77 24.58 -5.03
C GLN A 468 -19.00 25.49 -4.82
N ASN A 469 -19.11 26.58 -5.60
CA ASN A 469 -20.22 27.52 -5.53
C ASN A 469 -21.36 27.17 -6.52
N HIS A 470 -21.18 26.12 -7.33
CA HIS A 470 -22.10 25.79 -8.42
C HIS A 470 -22.59 24.34 -8.35
N PRO A 471 -23.86 24.08 -8.73
CA PRO A 471 -24.35 22.72 -8.98
C PRO A 471 -23.50 21.98 -10.01
N LEU A 472 -23.47 20.64 -9.92
CA LEU A 472 -22.68 19.81 -10.85
C LEU A 472 -23.08 20.01 -12.32
N GLU A 473 -24.35 20.25 -12.59
CA GLU A 473 -24.84 20.54 -13.95
C GLU A 473 -24.19 21.79 -14.54
N VAL A 474 -24.14 22.89 -13.77
CA VAL A 474 -23.48 24.14 -14.17
C VAL A 474 -21.98 23.92 -14.38
N GLN A 475 -21.33 23.14 -13.52
CA GLN A 475 -19.92 22.78 -13.71
C GLN A 475 -19.71 22.06 -15.04
N VAL A 476 -20.54 21.05 -15.35
CA VAL A 476 -20.46 20.31 -16.63
C VAL A 476 -20.75 21.22 -17.83
N ALA A 477 -21.72 22.13 -17.74
CA ALA A 477 -22.02 23.10 -18.79
C ALA A 477 -20.80 23.97 -19.13
N ARG A 478 -20.15 24.54 -18.10
CA ARG A 478 -18.92 25.33 -18.22
C ARG A 478 -17.76 24.51 -18.78
N TYR A 479 -17.56 23.30 -18.27
CA TYR A 479 -16.51 22.41 -18.76
C TYR A 479 -16.72 22.00 -20.22
N LYS A 480 -17.96 21.87 -20.71
CA LYS A 480 -18.24 21.55 -22.12
C LYS A 480 -18.06 22.75 -23.06
N ALA A 481 -18.22 23.98 -22.57
CA ALA A 481 -18.07 25.19 -23.37
C ALA A 481 -16.59 25.58 -23.60
N ALA A 482 -15.74 25.31 -22.62
CA ALA A 482 -14.33 25.70 -22.68
C ALA A 482 -13.53 24.89 -23.72
N ARG A 483 -12.61 25.55 -24.42
CA ARG A 483 -11.61 24.93 -25.31
C ARG A 483 -10.24 24.84 -24.66
N GLN A 484 -9.88 25.85 -23.86
CA GLN A 484 -8.66 25.86 -23.06
C GLN A 484 -9.04 25.91 -21.58
N ILE A 485 -8.58 24.92 -20.83
CA ILE A 485 -8.91 24.77 -19.41
C ILE A 485 -7.61 24.69 -18.64
N ILE A 486 -7.42 25.60 -17.69
CA ILE A 486 -6.37 25.51 -16.69
C ILE A 486 -7.06 25.10 -15.38
N GLY A 487 -6.53 24.13 -14.64
CA GLY A 487 -7.14 23.70 -13.39
C GLY A 487 -6.11 23.42 -12.31
N ALA A 488 -6.37 23.91 -11.10
CA ALA A 488 -5.56 23.54 -9.94
C ALA A 488 -5.86 22.10 -9.49
N GLU A 489 -4.81 21.34 -9.13
CA GLU A 489 -4.93 19.92 -8.76
C GLU A 489 -5.96 19.67 -7.65
N GLY A 490 -6.97 18.86 -7.96
CA GLY A 490 -7.85 18.26 -6.96
C GLY A 490 -9.13 17.69 -7.55
N SER A 491 -10.13 17.45 -6.70
CA SER A 491 -11.31 16.65 -7.04
C SER A 491 -12.19 17.18 -8.18
N ALA A 492 -12.16 18.50 -8.46
CA ALA A 492 -12.90 19.08 -9.58
C ALA A 492 -12.40 18.52 -10.93
N MET A 493 -11.11 18.18 -11.02
CA MET A 493 -10.50 17.63 -12.23
C MET A 493 -11.06 16.25 -12.58
N HIS A 494 -11.60 15.48 -11.63
CA HIS A 494 -12.29 14.22 -11.94
C HIS A 494 -13.65 14.45 -12.60
N VAL A 495 -14.38 15.51 -12.23
CA VAL A 495 -15.63 15.88 -12.91
C VAL A 495 -15.33 16.37 -14.31
N LEU A 496 -14.28 17.19 -14.46
CA LEU A 496 -13.79 17.60 -15.76
C LEU A 496 -13.44 16.40 -16.63
N ALA A 497 -12.69 15.42 -16.12
CA ALA A 497 -12.29 14.23 -16.89
C ALA A 497 -13.50 13.49 -17.50
N PHE A 498 -14.59 13.33 -16.76
CA PHE A 498 -15.82 12.72 -17.28
C PHE A 498 -16.55 13.57 -18.34
N ALA A 499 -16.50 14.90 -18.22
CA ALA A 499 -17.15 15.83 -19.15
C ALA A 499 -16.29 16.17 -20.38
N ALA A 500 -14.97 16.05 -20.27
CA ALA A 500 -14.01 16.54 -21.25
C ALA A 500 -14.10 15.79 -22.59
N ARG A 501 -13.59 16.42 -23.66
CA ARG A 501 -13.59 15.95 -25.04
C ARG A 501 -12.19 16.11 -25.66
N PRO A 502 -11.81 15.32 -26.68
CA PRO A 502 -10.44 15.29 -27.20
C PRO A 502 -9.92 16.61 -27.79
N HIS A 503 -10.82 17.50 -28.20
CA HIS A 503 -10.46 18.80 -28.78
C HIS A 503 -10.05 19.85 -27.72
N GLN A 504 -10.29 19.58 -26.43
CA GLN A 504 -10.00 20.53 -25.36
C GLN A 504 -8.55 20.40 -24.91
N GLN A 505 -7.88 21.54 -24.71
CA GLN A 505 -6.54 21.64 -24.14
C GLN A 505 -6.66 21.83 -22.63
N ILE A 506 -5.95 21.03 -21.85
CA ILE A 506 -6.07 21.02 -20.38
C ILE A 506 -4.69 21.15 -19.74
N ALA A 507 -4.47 22.19 -18.94
CA ALA A 507 -3.32 22.32 -18.06
C ALA A 507 -3.70 21.97 -16.62
N LEU A 508 -2.89 21.15 -15.95
CA LEU A 508 -3.06 20.77 -14.55
C LEU A 508 -1.94 21.40 -13.71
N ILE A 509 -2.28 22.39 -12.89
CA ILE A 509 -1.33 23.03 -11.98
C ILE A 509 -1.17 22.18 -10.72
N VAL A 510 0.04 21.67 -10.50
CA VAL A 510 0.36 20.80 -9.37
C VAL A 510 0.45 21.64 -8.09
N ARG A 511 -0.40 21.33 -7.10
CA ARG A 511 -0.34 21.98 -5.77
C ARG A 511 0.44 21.22 -4.72
N ARG A 512 0.78 19.95 -4.98
CA ARG A 512 1.52 19.08 -4.06
C ARG A 512 2.18 17.94 -4.82
N ARG A 513 3.34 17.51 -4.33
CA ARG A 513 4.03 16.29 -4.79
C ARG A 513 3.35 15.05 -4.18
N SER A 514 2.40 14.46 -4.93
CA SER A 514 1.60 13.32 -4.46
C SER A 514 1.20 12.39 -5.60
N ARG A 515 1.09 11.08 -5.32
CA ARG A 515 0.50 10.08 -6.24
C ARG A 515 -0.92 10.45 -6.71
N ALA A 516 -1.65 11.24 -5.92
CA ALA A 516 -2.97 11.75 -6.31
C ALA A 516 -2.91 12.56 -7.62
N THR A 517 -1.86 13.34 -7.83
CA THR A 517 -1.63 14.11 -9.06
C THR A 517 -1.53 13.18 -10.27
N THR A 518 -0.76 12.09 -10.14
CA THR A 518 -0.63 11.07 -11.20
C THR A 518 -1.98 10.43 -11.54
N HIS A 519 -2.80 10.08 -10.55
CA HIS A 519 -4.12 9.50 -10.80
C HIS A 519 -5.08 10.48 -11.49
N ILE A 520 -5.03 11.77 -11.14
CA ILE A 520 -5.83 12.81 -11.81
C ILE A 520 -5.38 12.97 -13.26
N GLY A 521 -4.06 13.05 -13.51
CA GLY A 521 -3.50 13.14 -14.86
C GLY A 521 -3.89 11.93 -15.72
N THR A 522 -3.75 10.72 -15.19
CA THR A 522 -4.13 9.47 -15.86
C THR A 522 -5.63 9.44 -16.21
N HIS A 523 -6.49 9.88 -15.27
CA HIS A 523 -7.93 9.94 -15.49
C HIS A 523 -8.26 10.95 -16.61
N LEU A 524 -7.71 12.17 -16.55
CA LEU A 524 -7.88 13.18 -17.60
C LEU A 524 -7.45 12.65 -18.96
N GLU A 525 -6.25 12.08 -19.05
CA GLU A 525 -5.71 11.53 -20.30
C GLU A 525 -6.66 10.53 -20.96
N HIS A 526 -7.10 9.52 -20.20
CA HIS A 526 -7.85 8.41 -20.75
C HIS A 526 -9.32 8.74 -21.00
N PHE A 527 -9.93 9.63 -20.23
CA PHE A 527 -11.34 10.01 -20.41
C PHE A 527 -11.53 11.23 -21.31
N ALA A 528 -10.61 12.20 -21.30
CA ALA A 528 -10.63 13.30 -22.26
C ALA A 528 -10.14 12.84 -23.65
N GLY A 529 -9.30 11.80 -23.72
CA GLY A 529 -8.67 11.33 -24.95
C GLY A 529 -7.43 12.13 -25.35
N ARG A 530 -6.88 12.92 -24.42
CA ARG A 530 -5.68 13.74 -24.58
C ARG A 530 -5.03 13.93 -23.22
N ALA A 531 -3.72 13.72 -23.13
CA ALA A 531 -2.95 13.97 -21.91
C ALA A 531 -3.00 15.46 -21.53
N PRO A 532 -3.18 15.80 -20.25
CA PRO A 532 -3.08 17.18 -19.80
C PRO A 532 -1.61 17.63 -19.71
N ASP A 533 -1.38 18.92 -19.89
CA ASP A 533 -0.09 19.54 -19.61
C ASP A 533 0.07 19.70 -18.09
N VAL A 534 0.83 18.80 -17.46
CA VAL A 534 1.05 18.79 -16.02
C VAL A 534 2.16 19.77 -15.66
N ILE A 535 1.80 20.87 -15.00
CA ILE A 535 2.72 21.95 -14.67
C ILE A 535 3.10 21.88 -13.19
N GLU A 536 4.32 21.45 -12.91
CA GLU A 536 4.91 21.42 -11.56
C GLU A 536 5.94 22.54 -11.40
N THR A 537 5.49 23.67 -10.84
CA THR A 537 6.32 24.85 -10.60
C THR A 537 6.21 25.29 -9.13
N LEU A 538 6.31 24.33 -8.21
CA LEU A 538 6.29 24.61 -6.78
C LEU A 538 7.69 24.97 -6.29
N VAL A 539 7.85 26.16 -5.69
CA VAL A 539 9.07 26.56 -4.97
C VAL A 539 9.19 25.75 -3.68
N HIS A 540 8.13 25.77 -2.88
CA HIS A 540 8.07 25.12 -1.58
C HIS A 540 6.73 24.42 -1.36
N THR A 541 6.73 23.43 -0.46
CA THR A 541 5.51 22.87 0.13
C THR A 541 5.51 23.10 1.63
N TRP A 542 4.37 23.59 2.13
CA TRP A 542 4.15 23.93 3.54
C TRP A 542 3.09 23.01 4.14
N LEU A 543 3.28 22.55 5.38
CA LEU A 543 2.27 21.78 6.13
C LEU A 543 1.80 22.53 7.37
N PRO A 544 0.51 22.47 7.74
CA PRO A 544 0.07 23.03 9.01
C PRO A 544 0.85 22.41 10.18
N LYS A 545 1.25 23.21 11.17
CA LYS A 545 1.98 22.77 12.37
C LYS A 545 1.29 21.58 13.02
N GLY A 546 2.09 20.56 13.32
CA GLY A 546 1.62 19.30 13.93
C GLY A 546 0.82 18.38 13.00
N GLN A 547 0.68 18.70 11.70
CA GLN A 547 0.05 17.81 10.72
C GLN A 547 1.09 17.03 9.92
N GLN A 548 0.93 15.70 9.89
CA GLN A 548 1.72 14.80 9.03
C GLN A 548 1.02 14.51 7.69
N ARG A 549 -0.22 14.97 7.52
CA ARG A 549 -1.05 14.64 6.36
C ARG A 549 -0.75 15.55 5.17
N ARG A 550 0.11 15.09 4.25
CA ARG A 550 0.48 15.79 2.99
C ARG A 550 -0.69 16.37 2.17
N ARG A 551 -1.91 15.82 2.26
CA ARG A 551 -3.10 16.37 1.57
C ARG A 551 -3.53 17.76 2.03
N LEU A 552 -3.15 18.13 3.26
CA LEU A 552 -3.38 19.45 3.85
C LEU A 552 -2.26 20.44 3.49
N GLY A 553 -1.25 19.98 2.74
CA GLY A 553 -0.15 20.82 2.30
C GLY A 553 -0.62 21.94 1.39
N VAL A 554 0.10 23.04 1.47
CA VAL A 554 -0.08 24.24 0.66
C VAL A 554 1.18 24.39 -0.19
N GLY A 555 1.02 24.43 -1.51
CA GLY A 555 2.14 24.62 -2.44
C GLY A 555 2.36 26.09 -2.73
N GLU A 556 3.61 26.53 -2.74
CA GLU A 556 4.00 27.89 -3.15
C GLU A 556 4.36 27.91 -4.62
N LEU A 557 3.63 28.70 -5.42
CA LEU A 557 3.84 28.80 -6.86
C LEU A 557 5.04 29.68 -7.20
N ASP A 558 5.88 29.18 -8.11
CA ASP A 558 6.76 29.99 -8.92
C ASP A 558 5.94 30.54 -10.10
N LEU A 559 5.42 31.77 -9.96
CA LEU A 559 4.59 32.42 -10.97
C LEU A 559 5.33 32.68 -12.30
N PRO A 560 6.59 33.18 -12.32
CA PRO A 560 7.35 33.26 -13.57
C PRO A 560 7.54 31.92 -14.27
N ALA A 561 7.92 30.86 -13.54
CA ALA A 561 8.09 29.54 -14.14
C ALA A 561 6.76 28.95 -14.63
N LEU A 562 5.67 29.17 -13.89
CA LEU A 562 4.32 28.79 -14.29
C LEU A 562 3.92 29.50 -15.59
N GLN A 563 4.15 30.80 -15.70
CA GLN A 563 3.88 31.56 -16.92
C GLN A 563 4.64 30.99 -18.11
N ALA A 564 5.95 30.71 -17.94
CA ALA A 564 6.78 30.16 -19.01
C ALA A 564 6.22 28.82 -19.54
N GLN A 565 5.77 27.93 -18.64
CA GLN A 565 5.14 26.67 -19.06
C GLN A 565 3.76 26.87 -19.70
N LEU A 566 2.95 27.82 -19.21
CA LEU A 566 1.66 28.14 -19.83
C LEU A 566 1.82 28.77 -21.23
N ILE A 567 2.86 29.58 -21.44
CA ILE A 567 3.22 30.12 -22.77
C ILE A 567 3.64 28.97 -23.69
N ALA A 568 4.53 28.09 -23.22
CA ALA A 568 4.99 26.94 -24.00
C ALA A 568 3.84 25.99 -24.40
N GLY A 569 2.86 25.81 -23.52
CA GLY A 569 1.63 25.05 -23.79
C GLY A 569 0.56 25.81 -24.58
N GLY A 570 0.77 27.09 -24.93
CA GLY A 570 -0.18 27.91 -25.69
C GLY A 570 -1.43 28.33 -24.92
N PHE A 571 -1.42 28.24 -23.59
CA PHE A 571 -2.56 28.66 -22.74
C PHE A 571 -2.62 30.17 -22.53
N VAL A 572 -1.47 30.84 -22.51
CA VAL A 572 -1.37 32.30 -22.34
C VAL A 572 -0.44 32.90 -23.39
N GLY A 573 -0.62 34.18 -23.70
CA GLY A 573 0.24 34.91 -24.63
C GLY A 573 1.61 35.25 -24.02
N ALA A 574 2.58 35.53 -24.89
CA ALA A 574 3.85 36.11 -24.47
C ALA A 574 3.62 37.52 -23.87
N GLY A 575 4.38 37.88 -22.85
CA GLY A 575 4.24 39.16 -22.16
C GLY A 575 5.33 39.37 -21.11
N ALA A 576 5.19 40.42 -20.31
CA ALA A 576 6.08 40.66 -19.19
C ALA A 576 6.04 39.48 -18.19
N PRO A 577 7.18 39.12 -17.57
CA PRO A 577 7.21 38.07 -16.55
C PRO A 577 6.24 38.35 -15.40
N TRP A 578 5.45 37.35 -14.99
CA TRP A 578 4.63 37.43 -13.79
C TRP A 578 5.50 37.65 -12.56
N ALA A 579 5.05 38.49 -11.63
CA ALA A 579 5.82 38.86 -10.46
C ALA A 579 6.12 37.65 -9.55
N VAL A 580 7.34 37.57 -9.04
CA VAL A 580 7.73 36.64 -7.98
C VAL A 580 6.97 37.00 -6.70
N LEU A 581 6.46 35.98 -6.00
CA LEU A 581 5.81 36.19 -4.70
C LEU A 581 6.85 36.65 -3.67
N SER A 582 6.60 37.77 -3.00
CA SER A 582 7.50 38.25 -1.96
C SER A 582 7.42 37.35 -0.71
N ALA A 583 8.56 37.13 -0.04
CA ALA A 583 8.60 36.37 1.21
C ALA A 583 7.64 36.92 2.27
N GLN A 584 7.41 38.24 2.28
CA GLN A 584 6.42 38.89 3.14
C GLN A 584 4.98 38.47 2.81
N ALA A 585 4.61 38.43 1.53
CA ALA A 585 3.27 38.01 1.09
C ALA A 585 3.01 36.52 1.38
N VAL A 586 4.01 35.66 1.13
CA VAL A 586 3.98 34.23 1.49
C VAL A 586 3.81 34.08 3.01
N GLY A 587 4.60 34.81 3.80
CA GLY A 587 4.55 34.83 5.26
C GLY A 587 3.20 35.30 5.82
N GLN A 588 2.57 36.31 5.22
CA GLN A 588 1.22 36.77 5.59
C GLN A 588 0.15 35.71 5.33
N LYS A 589 0.22 35.01 4.18
CA LYS A 589 -0.75 33.95 3.83
C LYS A 589 -0.62 32.72 4.74
N LEU A 590 0.60 32.29 5.04
CA LEU A 590 0.85 31.17 5.95
C LEU A 590 0.53 31.54 7.42
N GLY A 591 1.00 32.71 7.85
CA GLY A 591 1.13 33.07 9.26
C GLY A 591 2.08 32.13 10.02
N GLY A 592 2.13 32.23 11.36
CA GLY A 592 2.98 31.38 12.22
C GLY A 592 2.54 29.91 12.37
N ARG A 593 1.65 29.41 11.49
CA ARG A 593 0.87 28.18 11.65
C ARG A 593 1.34 27.00 10.81
N TYR A 594 2.38 27.16 9.99
CA TYR A 594 2.85 26.14 9.05
C TYR A 594 4.35 25.89 9.21
N ASP A 595 4.77 24.67 8.90
CA ASP A 595 6.16 24.23 8.83
C ASP A 595 6.54 23.95 7.37
N LEU A 596 7.76 24.33 6.98
CA LEU A 596 8.32 24.02 5.67
C LEU A 596 8.71 22.53 5.62
N ILE A 597 8.39 21.83 4.53
CA ILE A 597 8.63 20.38 4.44
C ILE A 597 9.38 19.90 3.19
N ALA A 598 9.42 20.70 2.13
CA ALA A 598 10.15 20.40 0.90
C ALA A 598 10.25 21.62 0.01
#